data_AF-E7QN57-F1
#
_entry.id   AF-E7QN57-F1
#
_cell.length_a   1.000
_cell.length_b   1.000
_cell.length_c   1.000
_cell.angle_alpha   90.00
_cell.angle_beta   90.00
_cell.angle_gamma   90.00
#
_symmetry.space_group_name_H-M   'P 1'
#
loop_
_entity.id
_entity.type
_entity.pdbx_description
1 polymer ?
#
loop_
_entity_poly.entity_id
_entity_poly.type
_entity_poly.pdbx_seq_one_letter_code
_entity_poly.pdbx_strand_id
1 'polypeptide(L)'
;MTEYSVHEPTFNGTTDDDWSAPEEKDFDTNDLSDIASHFVLSSSGFDDPDRYTDLTLPVVGPDGQLNKHAVETAYSGAHSVERVDDIDDDTKSDAKDVLSDLADNFDDLDVND
;
A
#
# COMPACT_ATOMS: atom_id res chain seq x y z
N MET A 1 0.74 -10.47 17.64
CA MET A 1 0.91 -9.05 17.32
C MET A 1 2.27 -8.89 16.70
N THR A 2 2.23 -8.86 15.37
CA THR A 2 3.40 -8.52 14.55
C THR A 2 3.49 -7.00 14.55
N GLU A 3 4.68 -6.45 14.79
CA GLU A 3 4.90 -5.01 14.73
C GLU A 3 4.89 -4.56 13.27
N TYR A 4 3.72 -4.16 12.78
CA TYR A 4 3.60 -3.54 11.47
C TYR A 4 3.90 -2.04 11.58
N SER A 5 4.57 -1.51 10.57
CA SER A 5 4.78 -0.08 10.37
C SER A 5 3.90 0.42 9.24
N VAL A 6 3.40 1.65 9.38
CA VAL A 6 2.65 2.37 8.34
C VAL A 6 3.55 3.45 7.74
N HIS A 7 3.47 3.63 6.42
CA HIS A 7 4.16 4.68 5.69
C HIS A 7 3.24 5.29 4.63
N GLU A 8 3.43 6.57 4.34
CA GLU A 8 2.80 7.26 3.21
C GLU A 8 3.59 7.00 1.91
N PRO A 9 3.05 6.22 0.98
CA PRO A 9 3.77 5.84 -0.22
C PRO A 9 4.03 7.03 -1.13
N THR A 10 5.13 6.96 -1.88
CA THR A 10 5.54 8.02 -2.80
C THR A 10 5.08 7.70 -4.22
N PHE A 11 4.40 8.65 -4.87
CA PHE A 11 3.93 8.51 -6.24
C PHE A 11 4.16 9.81 -7.02
N ASN A 12 4.31 9.70 -8.34
CA ASN A 12 4.55 10.85 -9.23
C ASN A 12 3.33 11.18 -10.11
N GLY A 13 2.23 10.46 -9.94
CA GLY A 13 0.97 10.67 -10.65
C GLY A 13 -0.10 9.69 -10.18
N THR A 14 -1.30 9.82 -10.72
CA THR A 14 -2.46 8.96 -10.45
C THR A 14 -2.89 8.24 -11.73
N THR A 15 -3.45 7.04 -11.58
CA THR A 15 -4.05 6.27 -12.67
C THR A 15 -5.31 5.53 -12.24
N ASP A 16 -6.22 5.36 -13.20
CA ASP A 16 -7.45 4.58 -13.10
C ASP A 16 -7.39 3.28 -13.93
N ASP A 17 -6.18 2.86 -14.34
CA ASP A 17 -5.97 1.60 -15.05
C ASP A 17 -6.31 0.38 -14.19
N ASP A 18 -6.57 -0.76 -14.84
CA ASP A 18 -6.87 -2.03 -14.17
C ASP A 18 -5.75 -2.41 -13.19
N TRP A 19 -6.13 -2.75 -11.95
CA TRP A 19 -5.17 -3.03 -10.90
C TRP A 19 -4.89 -4.52 -10.76
N SER A 20 -3.61 -4.86 -10.83
CA SER A 20 -3.08 -6.13 -10.38
C SER A 20 -1.94 -5.84 -9.41
N ALA A 21 -1.98 -6.49 -8.24
CA ALA A 21 -0.91 -6.32 -7.24
C ALA A 21 0.44 -6.68 -7.89
N PRO A 22 1.44 -5.79 -7.81
CA PRO A 22 2.75 -6.06 -8.38
C PRO A 22 3.43 -7.24 -7.67
N GLU A 23 4.33 -7.89 -8.37
CA GLU A 23 5.29 -8.85 -7.84
C GLU A 23 6.70 -8.23 -7.81
N GLU A 24 7.61 -8.74 -6.99
CA GLU A 24 9.00 -8.25 -6.89
C GLU A 24 9.69 -8.09 -8.26
N LYS A 25 9.42 -9.03 -9.17
CA LYS A 25 9.97 -9.06 -10.54
C LYS A 25 9.43 -7.95 -11.47
N ASP A 26 8.35 -7.29 -11.10
CA ASP A 26 7.73 -6.23 -11.90
C ASP A 26 8.43 -4.88 -11.68
N PHE A 27 9.25 -4.76 -10.63
CA PHE A 27 10.05 -3.58 -10.34
C PHE A 27 11.40 -3.63 -11.06
N ASP A 28 11.84 -2.49 -11.61
CA ASP A 28 13.14 -2.31 -12.24
C ASP A 28 14.31 -2.15 -11.23
N THR A 29 14.07 -2.46 -9.96
CA THR A 29 15.06 -2.37 -8.87
C THR A 29 15.07 -3.66 -8.05
N ASN A 30 16.22 -3.97 -7.46
CA ASN A 30 16.36 -5.06 -6.47
C ASN A 30 16.45 -4.49 -5.05
N ASP A 31 16.33 -3.17 -4.90
CA ASP A 31 16.37 -2.49 -3.63
C ASP A 31 14.97 -2.54 -3.02
N LEU A 32 14.81 -3.35 -1.96
CA LEU A 32 13.51 -3.54 -1.32
C LEU A 32 13.02 -2.25 -0.66
N SER A 33 13.92 -1.36 -0.25
CA SER A 33 13.55 -0.08 0.37
C SER A 33 12.94 0.87 -0.65
N ASP A 34 13.45 0.87 -1.90
CA ASP A 34 12.80 1.57 -3.01
C ASP A 34 11.41 0.97 -3.28
N ILE A 35 11.30 -0.35 -3.34
CA ILE A 35 10.01 -1.05 -3.55
C ILE A 35 9.03 -0.75 -2.41
N ALA A 36 9.51 -0.69 -1.16
CA ALA A 36 8.70 -0.45 0.02
C ALA A 36 7.98 0.91 -0.03
N SER A 37 8.54 1.90 -0.73
CA SER A 37 7.89 3.19 -0.94
C SER A 37 6.58 3.13 -1.76
N HIS A 38 6.28 1.99 -2.39
CA HIS A 38 5.03 1.75 -3.13
C HIS A 38 3.92 1.13 -2.26
N PHE A 39 4.24 0.75 -1.02
CA PHE A 39 3.39 0.03 -0.09
C PHE A 39 3.04 0.90 1.11
N VAL A 40 1.87 0.66 1.70
CA VAL A 40 1.40 1.38 2.89
C VAL A 40 1.84 0.68 4.19
N LEU A 41 1.99 -0.64 4.16
CA LEU A 41 2.23 -1.44 5.37
C LEU A 41 3.44 -2.35 5.21
N SER A 42 4.25 -2.49 6.27
CA SER A 42 5.36 -3.45 6.32
C SER A 42 5.47 -4.13 7.68
N SER A 43 5.67 -5.44 7.72
CA SER A 43 5.91 -6.19 8.98
C SER A 43 7.36 -6.15 9.46
N SER A 44 8.28 -5.70 8.61
CA SER A 44 9.74 -5.72 8.87
C SER A 44 10.36 -4.32 8.86
N GLY A 45 9.58 -3.30 8.48
CA GLY A 45 10.04 -1.92 8.28
C GLY A 45 10.20 -1.54 6.80
N PHE A 46 10.40 -0.24 6.54
CA PHE A 46 10.54 0.31 5.19
C PHE A 46 12.00 0.65 4.82
N ASP A 47 12.85 0.95 5.80
CA ASP A 47 14.25 1.32 5.56
C ASP A 47 15.11 0.15 5.07
N ASP A 48 14.84 -1.08 5.54
CA ASP A 48 15.57 -2.29 5.17
C ASP A 48 14.63 -3.51 5.32
N PRO A 49 13.69 -3.72 4.37
CA PRO A 49 12.77 -4.84 4.46
C PRO A 49 13.51 -6.16 4.31
N ASP A 50 13.24 -7.13 5.19
CA ASP A 50 13.86 -8.47 5.10
C ASP A 50 13.43 -9.20 3.81
N ARG A 51 12.15 -9.07 3.43
CA ARG A 51 11.56 -9.75 2.25
C ARG A 51 10.45 -8.92 1.60
N TYR A 52 10.25 -9.12 0.30
CA TYR A 52 9.09 -8.57 -0.41
C TYR A 52 7.74 -8.99 0.22
N THR A 53 7.65 -10.20 0.75
CA THR A 53 6.43 -10.72 1.40
C THR A 53 6.04 -9.99 2.67
N ASP A 54 6.96 -9.21 3.23
CA ASP A 54 6.73 -8.44 4.45
C ASP A 54 6.03 -7.11 4.13
N LEU A 55 6.14 -6.66 2.88
CA LEU A 55 5.45 -5.49 2.35
C LEU A 55 4.02 -5.87 1.96
N THR A 56 3.05 -5.12 2.47
CA THR A 56 1.62 -5.38 2.30
C THR A 56 0.90 -4.10 1.91
N LEU A 57 -0.23 -4.24 1.21
CA LEU A 57 -1.01 -3.12 0.67
C LEU A 57 -0.23 -2.30 -0.37
N PRO A 58 0.15 -2.90 -1.53
CA PRO A 58 0.65 -2.11 -2.64
C PRO A 58 -0.46 -1.20 -3.16
N VAL A 59 -0.15 0.09 -3.30
CA VAL A 59 -1.08 1.08 -3.87
C VAL A 59 -0.48 1.86 -5.03
N VAL A 60 0.84 1.86 -5.14
CA VAL A 60 1.57 2.47 -6.27
C VAL A 60 2.09 1.36 -7.17
N GLY A 61 1.88 1.49 -8.48
CA GLY A 61 2.43 0.58 -9.47
C GLY A 61 3.96 0.69 -9.59
N PRO A 62 4.62 -0.28 -10.24
CA PRO A 62 6.07 -0.23 -10.51
C PRO A 62 6.46 0.96 -11.40
N ASP A 63 5.51 1.51 -12.15
CA ASP A 63 5.65 2.74 -12.93
C ASP A 63 5.61 4.03 -12.09
N GLY A 64 5.35 3.93 -10.79
CA GLY A 64 5.32 5.05 -9.85
C GLY A 64 4.01 5.84 -9.84
N GLN A 65 2.93 5.31 -10.45
CA GLN A 65 1.60 5.90 -10.39
C GLN A 65 0.77 5.25 -9.28
N LEU A 66 0.12 6.09 -8.48
CA LEU A 66 -0.89 5.67 -7.52
C LEU A 66 -2.11 5.17 -8.30
N ASN A 67 -2.57 3.95 -8.01
CA ASN A 67 -3.69 3.36 -8.72
C ASN A 67 -4.97 3.42 -7.87
N LYS A 68 -6.05 3.94 -8.45
CA LYS A 68 -7.35 4.09 -7.79
C LYS A 68 -7.89 2.77 -7.23
N HIS A 69 -7.90 1.73 -8.07
CA HIS A 69 -8.40 0.41 -7.69
C HIS A 69 -7.53 -0.28 -6.64
N ALA A 70 -6.24 0.06 -6.60
CA ALA A 70 -5.33 -0.41 -5.56
C ALA A 70 -5.70 0.14 -4.19
N VAL A 71 -5.89 1.46 -4.10
CA VAL A 71 -6.30 2.15 -2.87
C VAL A 71 -7.65 1.62 -2.40
N GLU A 72 -8.64 1.53 -3.29
CA GLU A 72 -9.96 0.95 -2.99
C GLU A 72 -9.85 -0.48 -2.42
N THR A 73 -9.04 -1.32 -3.07
CA THR A 73 -8.87 -2.72 -2.67
C THR A 73 -8.12 -2.84 -1.33
N ALA A 74 -7.14 -1.97 -1.08
CA ALA A 74 -6.40 -1.91 0.17
C ALA A 74 -7.23 -1.35 1.34
N TYR A 75 -8.23 -0.51 1.04
CA TYR A 75 -9.12 0.05 2.07
C TYR A 75 -10.24 -0.92 2.47
N SER A 76 -11.04 -1.41 1.51
CA SER A 76 -12.24 -2.22 1.79
C SER A 76 -12.34 -3.52 0.98
N GLY A 77 -11.39 -3.79 0.08
CA GLY A 77 -11.42 -4.96 -0.79
C GLY A 77 -10.97 -6.29 -0.17
N ALA A 78 -10.73 -7.26 -1.04
CA ALA A 78 -10.29 -8.62 -0.66
C ALA A 78 -8.88 -8.63 -0.04
N HIS A 79 -8.08 -7.59 -0.30
CA HIS A 79 -6.73 -7.41 0.23
C HIS A 79 -6.66 -6.17 1.13
N SER A 80 -7.74 -5.88 1.86
CA SER A 80 -7.79 -4.71 2.72
C SER A 80 -6.93 -4.85 3.98
N VAL A 81 -6.57 -3.71 4.58
CA VAL A 81 -5.89 -3.66 5.89
C VAL A 81 -6.64 -4.44 6.97
N GLU A 82 -7.97 -4.53 6.90
CA GLU A 82 -8.78 -5.29 7.86
C GLU A 82 -8.57 -6.81 7.78
N ARG A 83 -8.08 -7.30 6.64
CA ARG A 83 -7.78 -8.72 6.41
C ARG A 83 -6.34 -9.09 6.73
N VAL A 84 -5.50 -8.12 7.06
CA VAL A 84 -4.13 -8.39 7.50
C VAL A 84 -4.19 -9.08 8.86
N ASP A 85 -3.53 -10.23 8.94
CA ASP A 85 -3.52 -11.06 10.15
C ASP A 85 -2.55 -10.48 11.20
N ASP A 86 -2.89 -10.64 12.47
CA ASP A 86 -2.04 -10.25 13.61
C ASP A 86 -1.61 -8.76 13.69
N ILE A 87 -2.28 -7.85 12.96
CA ILE A 87 -2.08 -6.39 13.03
C ILE A 87 -2.95 -5.73 14.13
N ASP A 88 -2.35 -4.82 14.89
CA ASP A 88 -3.00 -4.04 15.94
C ASP A 88 -3.99 -2.99 15.40
N ASP A 89 -5.02 -2.69 16.19
CA ASP A 89 -6.10 -1.78 15.76
C ASP A 89 -5.62 -0.33 15.54
N ASP A 90 -4.62 0.13 16.30
CA ASP A 90 -3.99 1.44 16.10
C ASP A 90 -3.32 1.52 14.71
N THR A 91 -2.51 0.52 14.36
CA THR A 91 -1.83 0.45 13.05
C THR A 91 -2.83 0.31 11.90
N LYS A 92 -3.93 -0.42 12.10
CA LYS A 92 -5.02 -0.48 11.10
C LYS A 92 -5.63 0.89 10.87
N SER A 93 -5.87 1.65 11.95
CA SER A 93 -6.43 3.00 11.85
C SER A 93 -5.48 3.91 11.08
N ASP A 94 -4.20 3.93 11.45
CA ASP A 94 -3.18 4.74 10.77
C ASP A 94 -3.09 4.40 9.27
N ALA A 95 -3.10 3.11 8.91
CA ALA A 95 -3.08 2.69 7.52
C ALA A 95 -4.37 3.05 6.76
N LYS A 96 -5.54 3.00 7.41
CA LYS A 96 -6.80 3.47 6.82
C LYS A 96 -6.77 4.98 6.58
N ASP A 97 -6.21 5.75 7.50
CA ASP A 97 -6.08 7.21 7.37
C ASP A 97 -5.20 7.54 6.16
N VAL A 98 -4.02 6.90 6.03
CA VAL A 98 -3.15 7.05 4.84
C VAL A 98 -3.88 6.65 3.56
N LEU A 99 -4.60 5.53 3.55
CA LEU A 99 -5.36 5.11 2.37
C LEU A 99 -6.48 6.10 2.01
N SER A 100 -7.12 6.72 3.01
CA SER A 100 -8.11 7.77 2.79
C SER A 100 -7.47 9.02 2.18
N ASP A 101 -6.34 9.47 2.72
CA ASP A 101 -5.60 10.62 2.19
C ASP A 101 -5.12 10.36 0.74
N LEU A 102 -4.74 9.11 0.44
CA LEU A 102 -4.43 8.70 -0.93
C LEU A 102 -5.66 8.72 -1.83
N ALA A 103 -6.81 8.27 -1.33
CA ALA A 103 -8.07 8.28 -2.07
C ALA A 103 -8.54 9.69 -2.41
N ASP A 104 -8.28 10.69 -1.56
CA ASP A 104 -8.55 12.11 -1.83
C ASP A 104 -7.82 12.65 -3.09
N ASN A 105 -6.81 11.94 -3.61
CA ASN A 105 -6.19 12.28 -4.89
C ASN A 105 -7.05 11.89 -6.11
N PHE A 106 -8.18 11.19 -5.91
CA PHE A 106 -9.10 10.77 -6.94
C PHE A 106 -10.50 11.32 -6.67
N ASP A 107 -10.99 12.22 -7.54
CA ASP A 107 -12.33 12.83 -7.39
C ASP A 107 -13.50 11.82 -7.36
N ASP A 108 -13.33 10.65 -7.97
CA ASP A 108 -14.35 9.59 -8.08
C ASP A 108 -14.10 8.41 -7.11
N LEU A 109 -13.20 8.53 -6.14
CA LEU A 109 -12.94 7.49 -5.14
C LEU A 109 -13.37 7.97 -3.74
N ASP A 110 -14.53 7.49 -3.28
CA ASP A 110 -14.98 7.75 -1.91
C ASP A 110 -14.80 6.47 -1.07
N VAL A 111 -13.83 6.52 -0.15
CA VAL A 111 -13.53 5.43 0.79
C VAL A 111 -14.01 5.73 2.20
N ASN A 112 -14.73 6.83 2.42
CA ASN A 112 -15.25 7.20 3.73
C ASN A 112 -16.62 6.52 3.96
N ASP A 113 -16.63 5.30 4.53
CA ASP A 113 -17.87 4.59 4.93
C ASP A 113 -18.45 5.10 6.27
#